data_AF-A0A254QL22-F1
#
_entry.id   AF-A0A254QL22-F1
#
_cell.length_a   1.000
_cell.length_b   1.000
_cell.length_c   1.000
_cell.angle_alpha   90.00
_cell.angle_beta   90.00
_cell.angle_gamma   90.00
#
_symmetry.space_group_name_H-M   'P 1'
#
loop_
_entity.id
_entity.type
_entity.pdbx_description
1 polymer ?
#
loop_
_entity_poly.entity_id
_entity_poly.type
_entity_poly.pdbx_seq_one_letter_code
_entity_poly.pdbx_strand_id
1 'polypeptide(L)'
;MNNKFNAPMMILVAAIALAGVGCGNNKMAVAESTAVVNTSNGGGTGTIPTSPDGSSTGTDGSTSYSNEATFTPVSINELNNYVGTRPVNNPTNFKLKIQLAQVGSTGKYAGTVSLSYTDSGVLYTGTFTAGSGKNSSYSGLKDNNTYEAEYNRWFTSGGKTVFSGFFQDQWGGVVLVVDNVISQGDAQGGTIVTGSLYYKNFAQSYATQSPYRRCWFIYDGPYNCRSGSVINKSAVAPNDGYIKLGTFSGVSKAAAFQ
;
A
#
# COMPACT_ATOMS: atom_id res chain seq x y z
N MET A 1 -61.11 -0.68 -38.68
CA MET A 1 -60.28 0.38 -39.28
C MET A 1 -58.87 0.21 -38.76
N ASN A 2 -57.97 -0.12 -39.67
CA ASN A 2 -56.56 -0.41 -39.43
C ASN A 2 -55.81 0.89 -39.17
N ASN A 3 -54.79 0.85 -38.32
CA ASN A 3 -53.50 1.47 -38.63
C ASN A 3 -52.38 0.67 -37.98
N LYS A 4 -51.74 -0.13 -38.81
CA LYS A 4 -50.51 -0.87 -38.53
C LYS A 4 -49.34 0.11 -38.64
N PHE A 5 -48.54 0.26 -37.59
CA PHE A 5 -47.20 0.80 -37.76
C PHE A 5 -46.27 -0.34 -38.18
N ASN A 6 -45.73 -0.20 -39.39
CA ASN A 6 -44.86 -1.16 -40.04
C ASN A 6 -43.75 -0.32 -40.69
N ALA A 7 -42.51 -0.39 -40.19
CA ALA A 7 -41.33 -0.10 -40.98
C ALA A 7 -40.05 -0.64 -40.30
N PRO A 8 -39.05 -1.06 -41.09
CA PRO A 8 -38.11 -2.12 -40.74
C PRO A 8 -36.69 -1.63 -40.40
N MET A 9 -35.98 -2.55 -39.75
CA MET A 9 -34.53 -2.76 -39.73
C MET A 9 -33.74 -2.03 -40.85
N MET A 10 -32.80 -1.15 -40.47
CA MET A 10 -31.66 -0.79 -41.32
C MET A 10 -30.37 -1.17 -40.60
N ILE A 11 -29.72 -2.20 -41.15
CA ILE A 11 -28.31 -2.50 -40.98
C ILE A 11 -27.55 -1.59 -41.97
N LEU A 12 -26.54 -0.85 -41.50
CA LEU A 12 -25.50 -0.31 -42.39
C LEU A 12 -24.11 -0.68 -41.84
N VAL A 13 -23.31 -1.22 -42.75
CA VAL A 13 -22.00 -1.84 -42.57
C VAL A 13 -20.88 -0.81 -42.83
N ALA A 14 -19.82 -0.89 -42.01
CA ALA A 14 -18.40 -0.57 -42.21
C ALA A 14 -17.93 0.83 -42.67
N ALA A 15 -16.96 1.38 -41.93
CA ALA A 15 -15.65 1.73 -42.48
C ALA A 15 -14.58 1.84 -41.37
N ILE A 16 -13.43 1.24 -41.66
CA ILE A 16 -12.21 1.15 -40.87
C ILE A 16 -11.42 2.46 -40.98
N ALA A 17 -10.92 3.00 -39.87
CA ALA A 17 -9.85 3.98 -39.85
C ALA A 17 -8.73 3.50 -38.93
N LEU A 18 -7.75 2.83 -39.50
CA LEU A 18 -6.45 2.55 -38.90
C LEU A 18 -5.64 3.86 -38.90
N ALA A 19 -5.55 4.53 -37.75
CA ALA A 19 -4.54 5.56 -37.53
C ALA A 19 -3.30 4.88 -36.94
N GLY A 20 -2.24 4.81 -37.75
CA GLY A 20 -0.95 4.24 -37.36
C GLY A 20 -0.25 5.11 -36.31
N VAL A 21 0.16 4.47 -35.21
CA VAL A 21 1.08 5.06 -34.23
C VAL A 21 2.48 4.61 -34.63
N GLY A 22 3.24 5.51 -35.25
CA GLY A 22 4.62 5.27 -35.65
C GLY A 22 5.53 5.14 -34.43
N CYS A 23 6.25 4.01 -34.37
CA CYS A 23 7.44 3.88 -33.53
C CYS A 23 8.56 4.77 -34.12
N GLY A 24 8.76 5.95 -33.53
CA GLY A 24 9.93 6.78 -33.76
C GLY A 24 11.07 6.37 -32.82
N ASN A 25 12.06 5.65 -33.34
CA ASN A 25 13.33 5.38 -32.67
C ASN A 25 14.19 6.66 -32.62
N ASN A 26 14.17 7.38 -31.50
CA ASN A 26 15.17 8.40 -31.20
C ASN A 26 16.23 7.80 -30.26
N LYS A 27 17.27 7.20 -30.85
CA LYS A 27 18.54 6.96 -30.15
C LYS A 27 19.30 8.28 -30.13
N MET A 28 19.11 9.07 -29.08
CA MET A 28 20.05 10.14 -28.76
C MET A 28 21.23 9.54 -28.01
N ALA A 29 22.39 9.60 -28.64
CA ALA A 29 23.67 9.37 -28.00
C ALA A 29 23.87 10.42 -26.90
N VAL A 30 24.14 9.96 -25.68
CA VAL A 30 24.65 10.79 -24.59
C VAL A 30 25.98 10.18 -24.15
N ALA A 31 26.96 11.08 -24.03
CA ALA A 31 28.38 10.83 -23.86
C ALA A 31 28.73 9.85 -22.74
N GLU A 32 29.75 9.04 -22.99
CA GLU A 32 30.43 8.22 -21.99
C GLU A 32 30.98 9.12 -20.87
N SER A 33 30.35 9.04 -19.71
CA SER A 33 30.99 9.37 -18.45
C SER A 33 31.55 8.07 -17.88
N THR A 34 32.87 8.02 -17.70
CA THR A 34 33.57 6.94 -17.01
C THR A 34 33.22 6.96 -15.52
N ALA A 35 32.03 6.48 -15.18
CA ALA A 35 31.71 6.05 -13.83
C ALA A 35 31.88 4.53 -13.79
N VAL A 36 32.78 4.07 -12.92
CA VAL A 36 33.10 2.67 -12.69
C VAL A 36 31.81 1.91 -12.33
N VAL A 37 31.28 1.14 -13.29
CA VAL A 37 30.21 0.18 -13.04
C VAL A 37 30.85 -1.03 -12.35
N ASN A 38 30.69 -1.13 -11.04
CA ASN A 38 31.04 -2.35 -10.33
C ASN A 38 29.97 -3.41 -10.68
N THR A 39 30.23 -4.17 -11.74
CA THR A 39 29.42 -5.28 -12.20
C THR A 39 29.67 -6.50 -11.32
N SER A 40 28.95 -6.62 -10.21
CA SER A 40 28.75 -7.94 -9.59
C SER A 40 27.49 -8.56 -10.16
N ASN A 41 27.65 -9.18 -11.33
CA ASN A 41 26.70 -10.15 -11.86
C ASN A 41 26.88 -11.43 -11.02
N GLY A 42 26.05 -11.58 -9.99
CA GLY A 42 26.03 -12.75 -9.12
C GLY A 42 24.58 -13.12 -8.84
N GLY A 43 24.15 -14.26 -9.37
CA GLY A 43 22.90 -14.91 -8.96
C GLY A 43 23.00 -15.30 -7.49
N GLY A 44 22.72 -14.35 -6.61
CA GLY A 44 22.64 -14.54 -5.16
C GLY A 44 21.18 -14.51 -4.75
N THR A 45 20.77 -15.44 -3.90
CA THR A 45 19.56 -15.33 -3.07
C THR A 45 19.48 -13.92 -2.48
N GLY A 46 18.67 -13.05 -3.09
CA GLY A 46 18.56 -11.66 -2.68
C GLY A 46 18.10 -11.60 -1.24
N THR A 47 19.00 -11.21 -0.34
CA THR A 47 18.65 -10.96 1.06
C THR A 47 17.64 -9.84 1.07
N ILE A 48 16.44 -10.11 1.60
CA ILE A 48 15.46 -9.08 1.92
C ILE A 48 16.18 -8.10 2.84
N PRO A 49 16.29 -6.80 2.49
CA PRO A 49 16.91 -5.84 3.38
C PRO A 49 16.22 -5.91 4.74
N THR A 50 16.99 -6.15 5.79
CA THR A 50 16.51 -5.93 7.15
C THR A 50 16.15 -4.45 7.28
N SER A 51 15.13 -4.15 8.07
CA SER A 51 14.73 -2.78 8.41
C SER A 51 15.97 -1.90 8.67
N PRO A 52 16.07 -0.67 8.12
CA PRO A 52 17.31 0.13 8.16
C PRO A 52 17.61 0.56 9.61
N ASP A 53 18.53 -0.18 10.24
CA ASP A 53 19.19 -0.05 11.55
C ASP A 53 18.40 -0.18 12.88
N GLY A 54 19.07 -0.85 13.83
CA GLY A 54 19.00 -0.68 15.29
C GLY A 54 17.94 -1.44 16.08
N SER A 55 18.24 -2.66 16.55
CA SER A 55 17.58 -3.22 17.74
C SER A 55 17.96 -2.34 18.94
N SER A 56 17.18 -1.31 19.24
CA SER A 56 17.43 -0.50 20.43
C SER A 56 16.94 -1.25 21.67
N THR A 57 17.84 -1.92 22.37
CA THR A 57 17.71 -2.11 23.82
C THR A 57 17.95 -0.74 24.46
N GLY A 58 16.90 0.09 24.54
CA GLY A 58 16.98 1.41 25.17
C GLY A 58 17.09 1.27 26.69
N THR A 59 18.27 1.54 27.22
CA THR A 59 18.46 1.96 28.62
C THR A 59 18.05 3.44 28.74
N ASP A 60 17.39 3.77 29.85
CA ASP A 60 16.82 5.07 30.24
C ASP A 60 17.37 6.32 29.56
N GLY A 61 16.46 7.03 28.87
CA GLY A 61 16.67 8.35 28.30
C GLY A 61 15.38 8.84 27.65
N SER A 62 14.52 9.50 28.45
CA SER A 62 13.18 9.97 28.08
C SER A 62 13.20 10.88 26.83
N THR A 63 13.04 10.27 25.67
CA THR A 63 12.58 10.88 24.43
C THR A 63 11.38 10.06 23.98
N SER A 64 10.19 10.67 24.01
CA SER A 64 8.93 9.97 23.70
C SER A 64 8.89 9.55 22.23
N TYR A 65 9.43 8.38 21.93
CA TYR A 65 9.31 7.73 20.63
C TYR A 65 7.88 7.22 20.46
N SER A 66 7.11 7.90 19.61
CA SER A 66 5.71 7.57 19.34
C SER A 66 5.59 6.66 18.11
N ASN A 67 4.68 5.69 18.19
CA ASN A 67 4.22 4.93 17.03
C ASN A 67 3.01 5.60 16.34
N GLU A 68 2.67 6.82 16.77
CA GLU A 68 1.63 7.68 16.24
C GLU A 68 2.23 8.98 15.71
N ALA A 69 1.76 9.42 14.55
CA ALA A 69 2.16 10.64 13.88
C ALA A 69 0.95 11.49 13.46
N THR A 70 1.22 12.77 13.19
CA THR A 70 0.27 13.62 12.47
C THR A 70 0.10 13.10 11.05
N PHE A 71 -1.15 13.00 10.63
CA PHE A 71 -1.51 12.64 9.26
C PHE A 71 -2.07 13.85 8.52
N THR A 72 -1.75 13.97 7.24
CA THR A 72 -2.28 15.04 6.38
C THR A 72 -2.98 14.39 5.21
N PRO A 73 -4.33 14.41 5.16
CA PRO A 73 -5.06 13.90 4.02
C PRO A 73 -4.74 14.71 2.77
N VAL A 74 -4.79 14.09 1.60
CA VAL A 74 -4.60 14.79 0.31
C VAL A 74 -5.66 15.87 0.13
N SER A 75 -6.91 15.55 0.47
CA SER A 75 -8.01 16.51 0.50
C SER A 75 -9.18 15.96 1.32
N ILE A 76 -10.11 16.84 1.70
CA ILE A 76 -11.38 16.45 2.32
C ILE A 76 -12.26 15.64 1.35
N ASN A 77 -12.19 15.96 0.05
CA ASN A 77 -12.92 15.20 -0.97
C ASN A 77 -12.43 13.74 -1.03
N GLU A 78 -11.11 13.54 -0.97
CA GLU A 78 -10.54 12.20 -0.99
C GLU A 78 -10.83 11.42 0.28
N LEU A 79 -10.82 12.09 1.43
CA LEU A 79 -11.24 11.49 2.68
C LEU A 79 -12.72 11.06 2.64
N ASN A 80 -13.60 11.85 2.02
CA ASN A 80 -15.00 11.48 1.80
C ASN A 80 -15.12 10.23 0.91
N ASN A 81 -14.36 10.17 -0.19
CA ASN A 81 -14.31 9.00 -1.06
C ASN A 81 -13.86 7.74 -0.32
N TYR A 82 -12.84 7.87 0.54
CA TYR A 82 -12.37 6.79 1.41
C TYR A 82 -13.43 6.33 2.40
N VAL A 83 -14.06 7.25 3.13
CA VAL A 83 -15.06 6.89 4.15
C VAL A 83 -16.29 6.23 3.54
N GLY A 84 -16.82 6.77 2.44
CA GLY A 84 -17.85 6.18 1.57
C GLY A 84 -19.23 5.89 2.19
N THR A 85 -19.33 5.88 3.53
CA THR A 85 -20.51 5.44 4.30
C THR A 85 -21.23 6.61 4.96
N ARG A 86 -20.57 7.76 5.05
CA ARG A 86 -21.11 9.00 5.61
C ARG A 86 -20.37 10.21 5.05
N PRO A 87 -21.00 11.39 5.04
CA PRO A 87 -20.30 12.64 4.81
C PRO A 87 -19.26 12.90 5.90
N VAL A 88 -18.15 13.51 5.49
CA VAL A 88 -17.09 14.04 6.35
C VAL A 88 -17.12 15.56 6.20
N ASN A 89 -17.48 16.27 7.28
CA ASN A 89 -17.88 17.67 7.19
C ASN A 89 -16.76 18.63 7.60
N ASN A 90 -16.19 18.43 8.79
CA ASN A 90 -15.14 19.28 9.33
C ASN A 90 -14.12 18.46 10.14
N PRO A 91 -13.36 17.59 9.47
CA PRO A 91 -12.44 16.68 10.14
C PRO A 91 -11.15 17.41 10.55
N THR A 92 -10.68 17.13 11.76
CA THR A 92 -9.51 17.73 12.39
C THR A 92 -8.72 16.68 13.17
N ASN A 93 -7.53 17.04 13.66
CA ASN A 93 -6.71 16.19 14.53
C ASN A 93 -6.41 14.80 13.95
N PHE A 94 -6.07 14.77 12.67
CA PHE A 94 -5.71 13.54 11.97
C PHE A 94 -4.46 12.88 12.56
N LYS A 95 -4.57 11.62 12.95
CA LYS A 95 -3.48 10.81 13.49
C LYS A 95 -3.37 9.48 12.76
N LEU A 96 -2.15 9.07 12.45
CA LEU A 96 -1.84 7.74 11.95
C LEU A 96 -1.00 7.01 12.98
N LYS A 97 -1.48 5.85 13.44
CA LYS A 97 -0.77 4.96 14.34
C LYS A 97 -0.36 3.68 13.61
N ILE A 98 0.89 3.26 13.79
CA ILE A 98 1.48 2.08 13.14
C ILE A 98 1.99 1.14 14.23
N GLN A 99 1.48 -0.08 14.30
CA GLN A 99 1.89 -1.06 15.31
C GLN A 99 2.17 -2.39 14.63
N LEU A 100 3.42 -2.59 14.23
CA LEU A 100 3.86 -3.76 13.49
C LEU A 100 4.88 -4.54 14.29
N ALA A 101 4.79 -5.86 14.19
CA ALA A 101 5.74 -6.80 14.76
C ALA A 101 6.25 -7.74 13.66
N GLN A 102 7.54 -8.08 13.72
CA GLN A 102 8.12 -9.04 12.81
C GLN A 102 7.48 -10.42 13.01
N VAL A 103 7.15 -11.10 11.90
CA VAL A 103 6.58 -12.45 11.90
C VAL A 103 7.45 -13.41 11.10
N GLY A 104 7.67 -14.58 11.70
CA GLY A 104 8.62 -15.57 11.18
C GLY A 104 10.05 -15.04 11.16
N SER A 105 10.93 -15.75 10.45
CA SER A 105 12.35 -15.43 10.36
C SER A 105 12.72 -14.47 9.21
N THR A 106 11.75 -14.05 8.38
CA THR A 106 12.03 -13.48 7.05
C THR A 106 11.72 -11.99 6.90
N GLY A 107 11.79 -11.18 7.97
CA GLY A 107 11.62 -9.72 7.88
C GLY A 107 10.23 -9.25 7.40
N LYS A 108 9.19 -10.04 7.68
CA LYS A 108 7.79 -9.72 7.38
C LYS A 108 7.15 -9.05 8.58
N TYR A 109 6.23 -8.11 8.37
CA TYR A 109 5.63 -7.32 9.44
C TYR A 109 4.11 -7.45 9.46
N ALA A 110 3.57 -8.01 10.53
CA ALA A 110 2.14 -8.10 10.80
C ALA A 110 1.74 -7.09 11.87
N GLY A 111 0.45 -6.80 11.99
CA GLY A 111 -0.08 -5.89 13.00
C GLY A 111 -1.12 -4.94 12.43
N THR A 112 -1.14 -3.72 12.95
CA THR A 112 -2.19 -2.75 12.64
C THR A 112 -1.68 -1.41 12.14
N VAL A 113 -2.49 -0.79 11.29
CA VAL A 113 -2.39 0.61 10.90
C VAL A 113 -3.73 1.26 11.22
N SER A 114 -3.74 2.29 12.05
CA SER A 114 -4.96 2.98 12.46
C SER A 114 -4.93 4.44 12.03
N LEU A 115 -6.00 4.90 11.38
CA LEU A 115 -6.23 6.30 11.04
C LEU A 115 -7.35 6.83 11.91
N SER A 116 -7.09 7.88 12.67
CA SER A 116 -8.12 8.57 13.46
C SER A 116 -8.19 10.05 13.15
N TYR A 117 -9.38 10.62 13.35
CA TYR A 117 -9.68 12.04 13.18
C TYR A 117 -10.95 12.42 13.93
N THR A 118 -11.08 13.68 14.32
CA THR A 118 -12.28 14.23 14.94
C THR A 118 -13.11 14.94 13.89
N ASP A 119 -14.35 14.52 13.66
CA ASP A 119 -15.29 15.17 12.74
C ASP A 119 -16.54 15.60 13.51
N SER A 120 -16.86 16.89 13.48
CA SER A 120 -17.95 17.49 14.24
C SER A 120 -17.97 17.12 15.74
N GLY A 121 -16.78 17.05 16.36
CA GLY A 121 -16.62 16.71 17.77
C GLY A 121 -16.62 15.21 18.10
N VAL A 122 -16.83 14.34 17.12
CA VAL A 122 -16.81 12.87 17.30
C VAL A 122 -15.48 12.31 16.81
N LEU A 123 -14.81 11.51 17.64
CA LEU A 123 -13.60 10.78 17.26
C LEU A 123 -13.98 9.55 16.41
N TYR A 124 -13.41 9.47 15.22
CA TYR A 124 -13.49 8.30 14.35
C TYR A 124 -12.13 7.63 14.28
N THR A 125 -12.11 6.29 14.33
CA THR A 125 -10.90 5.49 14.16
C THR A 125 -11.19 4.31 13.24
N GLY A 126 -10.47 4.24 12.11
CA GLY A 126 -10.40 3.04 11.27
C GLY A 126 -9.13 2.27 11.60
N THR A 127 -9.22 0.95 11.75
CA THR A 127 -8.07 0.08 12.04
C THR A 127 -7.98 -1.02 11.00
N PHE A 128 -6.87 -1.05 10.29
CA PHE A 128 -6.55 -2.02 9.26
C PHE A 128 -5.55 -3.05 9.80
N THR A 129 -5.75 -4.32 9.47
CA THR A 129 -4.94 -5.42 10.02
C THR A 129 -4.30 -6.26 8.92
N ALA A 130 -3.08 -6.71 9.20
CA ALA A 130 -2.47 -7.87 8.56
C ALA A 130 -2.12 -8.87 9.67
N GLY A 131 -2.69 -10.08 9.61
CA GLY A 131 -2.49 -11.08 10.67
C GLY A 131 -1.05 -11.59 10.74
N SER A 132 -0.67 -12.07 11.92
CA SER A 132 0.60 -12.79 12.12
C SER A 132 0.52 -14.27 11.72
N GLY A 133 -0.70 -14.76 11.50
CA GLY A 133 -0.99 -16.13 11.09
C GLY A 133 -0.66 -16.42 9.63
N LYS A 134 -0.99 -17.65 9.24
CA LYS A 134 -0.89 -18.12 7.86
C LYS A 134 -2.27 -18.36 7.29
N ASN A 135 -2.40 -18.13 5.99
CA ASN A 135 -3.55 -18.50 5.20
C ASN A 135 -3.88 -19.99 5.39
N SER A 136 -5.15 -20.30 5.71
CA SER A 136 -5.64 -21.66 5.85
C SER A 136 -5.36 -22.50 4.59
N SER A 137 -4.96 -23.76 4.78
CA SER A 137 -4.64 -24.65 3.67
C SER A 137 -5.89 -25.38 3.17
N TYR A 138 -6.27 -25.15 1.92
CA TYR A 138 -7.37 -25.87 1.26
C TYR A 138 -6.94 -26.36 -0.12
N SER A 139 -7.42 -27.54 -0.53
CA SER A 139 -7.13 -28.10 -1.85
C SER A 139 -7.59 -27.15 -2.96
N GLY A 140 -6.75 -26.98 -3.99
CA GLY A 140 -7.03 -26.12 -5.14
C GLY A 140 -6.86 -24.61 -4.91
N LEU A 141 -6.63 -24.15 -3.67
CA LEU A 141 -6.35 -22.74 -3.41
C LEU A 141 -4.86 -22.42 -3.51
N LYS A 142 -4.56 -21.22 -4.03
CA LYS A 142 -3.23 -20.62 -4.01
C LYS A 142 -2.89 -20.12 -2.60
N ASP A 143 -1.60 -19.87 -2.37
CA ASP A 143 -1.08 -19.21 -1.17
C ASP A 143 -1.41 -19.93 0.15
N ASN A 144 -1.58 -21.26 0.09
CA ASN A 144 -1.75 -22.10 1.27
C ASN A 144 -0.53 -22.00 2.19
N ASN A 145 -0.75 -21.89 3.50
CA ASN A 145 0.30 -21.78 4.52
C ASN A 145 1.25 -20.58 4.32
N THR A 146 0.86 -19.60 3.51
CA THR A 146 1.58 -18.34 3.32
C THR A 146 1.21 -17.38 4.44
N TYR A 147 2.18 -16.61 4.96
CA TYR A 147 1.88 -15.64 6.01
C TYR A 147 0.90 -14.57 5.51
N GLU A 148 -0.04 -14.13 6.35
CA GLU A 148 -0.93 -13.03 5.97
C GLU A 148 -0.11 -11.77 5.63
N ALA A 149 0.98 -11.53 6.38
CA ALA A 149 1.93 -10.44 6.17
C ALA A 149 3.01 -10.72 5.10
N GLU A 150 2.84 -11.70 4.20
CA GLU A 150 3.87 -12.10 3.22
C GLU A 150 4.50 -10.93 2.46
N TYR A 151 3.67 -9.96 2.09
CA TYR A 151 4.09 -8.82 1.29
C TYR A 151 4.43 -7.58 2.12
N ASN A 152 4.43 -7.66 3.45
CA ASN A 152 4.68 -6.52 4.32
C ASN A 152 6.16 -6.52 4.73
N ARG A 153 7.02 -5.91 3.93
CA ARG A 153 8.47 -5.97 4.12
C ARG A 153 9.19 -4.75 3.57
N TRP A 154 10.38 -4.53 4.09
CA TRP A 154 11.34 -3.56 3.57
C TRP A 154 11.96 -4.07 2.26
N PHE A 155 12.33 -3.14 1.38
CA PHE A 155 12.97 -3.39 0.10
C PHE A 155 13.77 -2.16 -0.34
N THR A 156 14.61 -2.33 -1.36
CA THR A 156 15.40 -1.23 -1.93
C THR A 156 14.74 -0.72 -3.21
N SER A 157 14.55 0.60 -3.32
CA SER A 157 14.08 1.26 -4.53
C SER A 157 14.86 2.56 -4.75
N GLY A 158 15.47 2.72 -5.92
CA GLY A 158 16.28 3.91 -6.23
C GLY A 158 17.41 4.17 -5.22
N GLY A 159 18.03 3.10 -4.68
CA GLY A 159 19.10 3.20 -3.68
C GLY A 159 18.62 3.55 -2.25
N LYS A 160 17.30 3.69 -2.03
CA LYS A 160 16.71 3.96 -0.71
C LYS A 160 16.04 2.73 -0.14
N THR A 161 16.04 2.62 1.19
CA THR A 161 15.28 1.59 1.91
C THR A 161 13.83 2.06 2.11
N VAL A 162 12.89 1.27 1.60
CA VAL A 162 11.46 1.59 1.54
C VAL A 162 10.68 0.43 2.17
N PHE A 163 9.59 0.71 2.88
CA PHE A 163 8.62 -0.29 3.31
C PHE A 163 7.34 -0.14 2.50
N SER A 164 6.72 -1.28 2.16
CA SER A 164 5.34 -1.32 1.71
C SER A 164 4.64 -2.52 2.33
N GLY A 165 3.39 -2.37 2.78
CA GLY A 165 2.60 -3.48 3.29
C GLY A 165 1.10 -3.27 3.12
N PHE A 166 0.38 -4.37 2.91
CA PHE A 166 -1.07 -4.39 2.86
C PHE A 166 -1.67 -4.57 4.25
N PHE A 167 -2.80 -3.91 4.46
CA PHE A 167 -3.66 -4.08 5.64
C PHE A 167 -5.11 -3.96 5.17
N GLN A 168 -6.06 -4.59 5.86
CA GLN A 168 -7.48 -4.47 5.50
C GLN A 168 -8.36 -4.31 6.73
N ASP A 169 -9.55 -3.77 6.49
CA ASP A 169 -10.68 -3.83 7.40
C ASP A 169 -11.87 -4.47 6.67
N GLN A 170 -13.10 -4.21 7.14
CA GLN A 170 -14.32 -4.72 6.51
C GLN A 170 -14.75 -3.93 5.26
N TRP A 171 -14.19 -2.73 5.03
CA TRP A 171 -14.61 -1.81 3.97
C TRP A 171 -13.60 -1.70 2.83
N GLY A 172 -12.33 -2.03 3.06
CA GLY A 172 -11.31 -1.94 2.04
C GLY A 172 -9.95 -2.46 2.45
N GLY A 173 -9.00 -2.29 1.53
CA GLY A 173 -7.57 -2.49 1.78
C GLY A 173 -6.83 -1.17 1.78
N VAL A 174 -5.81 -1.05 2.63
CA VAL A 174 -4.84 0.03 2.59
C VAL A 174 -3.44 -0.50 2.33
N VAL A 175 -2.61 0.34 1.72
CA VAL A 175 -1.18 0.11 1.59
C VAL A 175 -0.46 1.21 2.35
N LEU A 176 0.28 0.82 3.38
CA LEU A 176 1.24 1.68 4.07
C LEU A 176 2.53 1.70 3.27
N VAL A 177 3.01 2.88 2.91
CA VAL A 177 4.32 3.09 2.28
C VAL A 177 5.18 3.95 3.19
N VAL A 178 6.39 3.50 3.52
CA VAL A 178 7.44 4.32 4.12
C VAL A 178 8.53 4.50 3.08
N ASP A 179 8.76 5.72 2.63
CA ASP A 179 9.70 6.03 1.54
C ASP A 179 10.82 6.98 1.96
N ASN A 180 10.80 7.44 3.22
CA ASN A 180 11.87 8.22 3.81
C ASN A 180 12.15 7.79 5.25
N VAL A 181 13.43 7.64 5.55
CA VAL A 181 13.96 7.24 6.84
C VAL A 181 14.99 8.30 7.24
N ILE A 182 14.70 9.04 8.30
CA ILE A 182 15.53 10.13 8.78
C ILE A 182 16.28 9.64 10.02
N SER A 183 17.61 9.58 9.91
CA SER A 183 18.51 9.39 11.05
C SER A 183 18.88 10.76 11.61
N GLN A 184 18.70 10.95 12.93
CA GLN A 184 18.90 12.26 13.57
C GLN A 184 20.37 12.60 13.88
N GLY A 185 21.33 11.78 13.44
CA GLY A 185 22.73 12.19 13.25
C GLY A 185 23.58 12.37 14.52
N ASP A 186 23.05 12.11 15.71
CA ASP A 186 23.69 12.40 17.01
C ASP A 186 23.98 11.14 17.84
N ALA A 187 23.99 9.95 17.21
CA ALA A 187 24.24 8.65 17.86
C ALA A 187 23.27 8.27 19.01
N GLN A 188 22.27 9.12 19.30
CA GLN A 188 21.21 8.89 20.29
C GLN A 188 19.80 9.12 19.71
N GLY A 189 19.65 9.82 18.58
CA GLY A 189 18.36 10.13 17.99
C GLY A 189 17.74 8.96 17.24
N GLY A 190 16.58 8.50 17.71
CA GLY A 190 15.82 7.42 17.08
C GLY A 190 15.46 7.72 15.62
N THR A 191 15.42 6.65 14.84
CA THR A 191 15.07 6.70 13.42
C THR A 191 13.60 7.07 13.24
N ILE A 192 13.33 8.17 12.55
CA ILE A 192 11.98 8.61 12.19
C ILE A 192 11.64 8.12 10.78
N VAL A 193 10.42 7.65 10.61
CA VAL A 193 9.87 7.27 9.31
C VAL A 193 8.76 8.23 8.87
N THR A 194 8.78 8.52 7.58
CA THR A 194 7.79 9.35 6.88
C THR A 194 7.28 8.56 5.69
N GLY A 195 6.02 8.79 5.32
CA GLY A 195 5.44 8.02 4.24
C GLY A 195 4.03 8.44 3.84
N SER A 196 3.36 7.53 3.17
CA SER A 196 2.03 7.71 2.61
C SER A 196 1.12 6.53 2.92
N LEU A 197 -0.18 6.82 3.06
CA LEU A 197 -1.21 5.80 3.13
C LEU A 197 -2.04 5.86 1.85
N TYR A 198 -2.21 4.70 1.21
CA TYR A 198 -3.08 4.53 0.05
C TYR A 198 -4.24 3.62 0.42
N TYR A 199 -5.39 3.82 -0.20
CA TYR A 199 -6.57 2.99 0.06
C TYR A 199 -7.19 2.48 -1.24
N LYS A 200 -7.97 1.42 -1.11
CA LYS A 200 -8.85 0.87 -2.12
C LYS A 200 -10.08 0.29 -1.42
N ASN A 201 -11.22 0.94 -1.62
CA ASN A 201 -12.49 0.48 -1.06
C ASN A 201 -12.97 -0.78 -1.79
N PHE A 202 -13.58 -1.70 -1.05
CA PHE A 202 -14.27 -2.83 -1.65
C PHE A 202 -15.53 -2.35 -2.35
N ALA A 203 -15.85 -2.98 -3.47
CA ALA A 203 -17.14 -2.73 -4.12
C ALA A 203 -18.27 -3.20 -3.20
N GLN A 204 -19.37 -2.44 -3.15
CA GLN A 204 -20.57 -2.88 -2.47
C GLN A 204 -21.07 -4.17 -3.13
N SER A 205 -21.16 -5.23 -2.34
CA SER A 205 -21.53 -6.56 -2.82
C SER A 205 -22.27 -7.33 -1.73
N TYR A 206 -23.20 -8.17 -2.16
CA TYR A 206 -23.87 -9.16 -1.30
C TYR A 206 -23.00 -10.41 -1.06
N ALA A 207 -21.96 -10.62 -1.88
CA ALA A 207 -21.05 -11.73 -1.68
C ALA A 207 -20.28 -11.53 -0.37
N THR A 208 -20.11 -12.55 0.46
CA THR A 208 -19.30 -12.41 1.68
C THR A 208 -17.82 -12.50 1.34
N GLN A 209 -16.98 -11.66 1.95
CA GLN A 209 -15.53 -11.81 1.85
C GLN A 209 -15.11 -13.18 2.38
N SER A 210 -14.12 -13.80 1.73
CA SER A 210 -13.55 -15.06 2.22
C SER A 210 -12.99 -14.87 3.64
N PRO A 211 -13.40 -15.68 4.62
CA PRO A 211 -12.82 -15.63 5.97
C PRO A 211 -11.40 -16.20 6.01
N TYR A 212 -10.93 -16.84 4.93
CA TYR A 212 -9.68 -17.58 4.89
C TYR A 212 -8.55 -16.87 4.13
N ARG A 213 -8.87 -15.77 3.46
CA ARG A 213 -7.93 -15.04 2.60
C ARG A 213 -8.15 -13.56 2.76
N ARG A 214 -7.06 -12.86 3.01
CA ARG A 214 -7.01 -11.40 2.93
C ARG A 214 -7.13 -10.94 1.49
N CYS A 215 -7.54 -9.69 1.28
CA CYS A 215 -7.87 -9.12 -0.01
C CYS A 215 -6.69 -9.15 -1.00
N TRP A 216 -5.45 -9.14 -0.52
CA TRP A 216 -4.24 -9.26 -1.33
C TRP A 216 -3.89 -10.71 -1.72
N PHE A 217 -4.67 -11.70 -1.28
CA PHE A 217 -4.64 -13.08 -1.76
C PHE A 217 -5.89 -13.45 -2.59
N ILE A 218 -6.79 -12.49 -2.81
CA ILE A 218 -7.97 -12.66 -3.67
C ILE A 218 -7.60 -12.19 -5.08
N TYR A 219 -7.75 -13.06 -6.08
CA TYR A 219 -7.29 -12.80 -7.45
C TYR A 219 -8.34 -12.14 -8.33
N ASP A 220 -9.61 -12.22 -7.96
CA ASP A 220 -10.74 -11.66 -8.69
C ASP A 220 -11.92 -11.36 -7.76
N GLY A 221 -12.83 -10.50 -8.20
CA GLY A 221 -14.06 -10.13 -7.49
C GLY A 221 -13.96 -8.85 -6.65
N PRO A 222 -15.05 -8.50 -5.94
CA PRO A 222 -15.23 -7.19 -5.30
C PRO A 222 -14.27 -6.92 -4.13
N TYR A 223 -13.63 -7.98 -3.61
CA TYR A 223 -12.69 -7.94 -2.50
C TYR A 223 -11.23 -8.04 -2.94
N ASN A 224 -10.92 -7.96 -4.24
CA ASN A 224 -9.56 -7.97 -4.73
C ASN A 224 -8.88 -6.61 -4.47
N CYS A 225 -7.89 -6.61 -3.57
CA CYS A 225 -7.04 -5.46 -3.30
C CYS A 225 -5.57 -5.69 -3.70
N ARG A 226 -5.30 -6.65 -4.59
CA ARG A 226 -3.92 -6.90 -5.04
C ARG A 226 -3.36 -5.66 -5.72
N SER A 227 -2.07 -5.45 -5.50
CA SER A 227 -1.25 -4.51 -6.25
C SER A 227 0.05 -5.18 -6.64
N GLY A 228 0.32 -5.24 -7.94
CA GLY A 228 1.52 -5.82 -8.52
C GLY A 228 2.79 -5.12 -8.04
N SER A 229 2.75 -3.78 -7.89
CA SER A 229 3.92 -3.04 -7.41
C SER A 229 4.28 -3.34 -5.97
N VAL A 230 3.29 -3.55 -5.09
CA VAL A 230 3.53 -3.94 -3.70
C VAL A 230 3.97 -5.40 -3.61
N ILE A 231 3.35 -6.33 -4.36
CA ILE A 231 3.70 -7.76 -4.33
C ILE A 231 5.13 -7.96 -4.85
N ASN A 232 5.45 -7.39 -6.01
CA ASN A 232 6.74 -7.57 -6.69
C ASN A 232 7.81 -6.60 -6.19
N LYS A 233 7.46 -5.64 -5.33
CA LYS A 233 8.38 -4.59 -4.85
C LYS A 233 9.00 -3.79 -6.01
N SER A 234 8.23 -3.58 -7.08
CA SER A 234 8.72 -2.95 -8.31
C SER A 234 8.57 -1.44 -8.33
N ALA A 235 7.75 -0.86 -7.44
CA ALA A 235 7.60 0.58 -7.27
C ALA A 235 7.24 0.93 -5.81
N VAL A 236 7.52 2.17 -5.43
CA VAL A 236 7.24 2.70 -4.09
C VAL A 236 5.73 2.85 -3.84
N ALA A 237 5.01 3.41 -4.81
CA ALA A 237 3.57 3.59 -4.72
C ALA A 237 2.82 2.35 -5.23
N PRO A 238 1.69 1.98 -4.60
CA PRO A 238 0.80 0.95 -5.13
C PRO A 238 0.17 1.42 -6.45
N ASN A 239 -0.04 0.48 -7.36
CA ASN A 239 -0.82 0.63 -8.60
C ASN A 239 -2.18 -0.08 -8.45
N ASP A 240 -2.84 -0.47 -9.54
CA ASP A 240 -4.03 -1.34 -9.52
C ASP A 240 -5.25 -0.77 -8.76
N GLY A 241 -5.46 0.53 -8.90
CA GLY A 241 -6.64 1.24 -8.38
C GLY A 241 -6.52 1.72 -6.94
N TYR A 242 -5.33 1.66 -6.34
CA TYR A 242 -5.06 2.35 -5.08
C TYR A 242 -4.97 3.86 -5.28
N ILE A 243 -5.61 4.61 -4.38
CA ILE A 243 -5.58 6.07 -4.37
C ILE A 243 -4.90 6.56 -3.10
N LYS A 244 -4.10 7.62 -3.21
CA LYS A 244 -3.37 8.18 -2.06
C LYS A 244 -4.34 8.91 -1.14
N LEU A 245 -4.47 8.42 0.10
CA LEU A 245 -5.30 9.06 1.12
C LEU A 245 -4.60 10.26 1.75
N GLY A 246 -3.29 10.16 1.98
CA GLY A 246 -2.52 11.21 2.64
C GLY A 246 -1.10 10.79 2.96
N THR A 247 -0.45 11.63 3.76
CA THR A 247 0.94 11.46 4.20
C THR A 247 1.05 11.55 5.72
N PHE A 248 2.09 10.95 6.28
CA PHE A 248 2.41 11.04 7.71
C PHE A 248 3.89 11.32 7.90
N SER A 249 4.23 11.96 9.01
CA SER A 249 5.62 12.19 9.42
C SER A 249 5.75 12.19 10.94
N GLY A 250 6.88 11.70 11.45
CA GLY A 250 7.17 11.70 12.88
C GLY A 250 6.91 10.38 13.61
N VAL A 251 6.78 9.26 12.88
CA VAL A 251 6.68 7.93 13.51
C VAL A 251 8.07 7.42 13.85
N SER A 252 8.29 6.96 15.08
CA SER A 252 9.52 6.24 15.42
C SER A 252 9.52 4.84 14.81
N LYS A 253 10.58 4.50 14.06
CA LYS A 253 10.73 3.17 13.46
C LYS A 253 10.72 2.09 14.53
N ALA A 254 11.47 2.28 15.62
CA ALA A 254 11.58 1.31 16.71
C ALA A 254 10.24 1.11 17.46
N ALA A 255 9.44 2.17 17.59
CA ALA A 255 8.13 2.06 18.22
C ALA A 255 7.08 1.38 17.31
N ALA A 256 7.19 1.61 15.99
CA ALA A 256 6.23 1.15 14.99
C ALA A 256 6.55 -0.21 14.36
N PHE A 257 7.81 -0.63 14.34
CA PHE A 257 8.31 -1.88 13.74
C PHE A 257 9.14 -2.66 14.76
N GLN A 258 8.46 -3.47 15.59
CA GLN A 258 9.05 -4.29 16.65
C GLN A 258 9.47 -5.68 16.16
#